data_AF-A0A2V1DBF6-F1
#
_entry.id   AF-A0A2V1DBF6-F1
#
_cell.length_a   1.000
_cell.length_b   1.000
_cell.length_c   1.000
_cell.angle_alpha   90.00
_cell.angle_beta   90.00
_cell.angle_gamma   90.00
#
_symmetry.space_group_name_H-M   'P 1'
#
loop_
_entity.id
_entity.type
_entity.pdbx_description
1 polymer ?
#
loop_
_entity_poly.entity_id
_entity_poly.type
_entity_poly.pdbx_seq_one_letter_code
_entity_poly.pdbx_strand_id
1 'polypeptide(L)'
;MPQEPYQRCSQAIFEAWLKPKLEANPLVETHFGWKFESLVESDTHVECKLTDQTGKQHIVRSQYVIGCDGAGSKVREAIGSKMEGGPVPQAMHLIHFKSRDLTRLHKQGQFWHIFFTSGAIIIAQDEVDTWTIHRPVPVDTDVSGIDPRETIYQALGGECAPFEIEIDDILITNVWRPTMALADKYASVGKRVFISGDAAHQNIPTGGYGMNTAVGDSFDIGWKLAAVLTGHGGPQLLASYETERRPVGARNVEHCGMHFLVHAKFLGWCSESPQLATAATSEGQALRDKVAEHVRNHNGENTDHGIELGYRYNGSPVIIGDSNVEEPVWEAGRYVPSTWPGARAPSVFLKTQPQTSIFDLFGTGAEFTLVDLSVAGEYAKAFAAAAARAEPKLPLKTLHLPNEPHLRRVWERDAVLVRPDDHVAWRAPEEQAAVVDADAVLATAAGW
;
A
#
# COMPACT_ATOMS: atom_id res chain seq x y z
N MET A 1 -1.40 2.79 17.25
CA MET A 1 -2.10 3.24 16.03
C MET A 1 -1.30 4.34 15.37
N PRO A 2 -1.38 4.49 14.04
CA PRO A 2 -0.70 5.56 13.32
C PRO A 2 -1.27 6.93 13.74
N GLN A 3 -0.47 7.98 13.55
CA GLN A 3 -0.89 9.36 13.81
C GLN A 3 -2.07 9.76 12.93
N GLU A 4 -1.94 9.50 11.63
CA GLU A 4 -2.96 9.84 10.64
C GLU A 4 -4.03 8.73 10.60
N PRO A 5 -5.32 9.06 10.83
CA PRO A 5 -6.40 8.09 10.73
C PRO A 5 -6.65 7.70 9.27
N TYR A 6 -7.33 6.57 9.04
CA TYR A 6 -7.81 6.21 7.71
C TYR A 6 -8.66 7.33 7.11
N GLN A 7 -8.40 7.65 5.85
CA GLN A 7 -9.16 8.63 5.10
C GLN A 7 -9.89 7.95 3.95
N ARG A 8 -11.09 8.45 3.68
CA ARG A 8 -11.86 8.09 2.50
C ARG A 8 -11.57 9.11 1.41
N CYS A 9 -10.85 8.70 0.37
CA CYS A 9 -10.60 9.54 -0.79
C CYS A 9 -10.57 8.66 -2.03
N SER A 10 -11.49 8.89 -2.96
CA SER A 10 -11.49 8.15 -4.23
C SER A 10 -10.29 8.56 -5.07
N GLN A 11 -9.80 7.64 -5.90
CA GLN A 11 -8.65 7.88 -6.78
C GLN A 11 -8.87 9.09 -7.70
N ALA A 12 -10.08 9.28 -8.22
CA ALA A 12 -10.42 10.42 -9.08
C ALA A 12 -10.21 11.77 -8.38
N ILE A 13 -10.50 11.85 -7.08
CA ILE A 13 -10.25 13.07 -6.28
C ILE A 13 -8.77 13.18 -5.94
N PHE A 14 -8.15 12.09 -5.49
CA PHE A 14 -6.75 12.06 -5.06
C PHE A 14 -5.79 12.45 -6.21
N GLU A 15 -5.94 11.84 -7.38
CA GLU A 15 -5.09 12.12 -8.54
C GLU A 15 -5.32 13.51 -9.12
N ALA A 16 -6.58 13.97 -9.16
CA ALA A 16 -6.90 15.33 -9.59
C ALA A 16 -6.29 16.39 -8.66
N TRP A 17 -6.19 16.09 -7.36
CA TRP A 17 -5.51 16.94 -6.38
C TRP A 17 -3.98 16.87 -6.51
N LEU A 18 -3.42 15.69 -6.80
CA LEU A 18 -1.97 15.48 -6.88
C LEU A 18 -1.36 16.06 -8.16
N LYS A 19 -2.04 15.90 -9.31
CA LYS A 19 -1.56 16.36 -10.62
C LYS A 19 -1.05 17.80 -10.66
N PRO A 20 -1.81 18.84 -10.23
CA PRO A 20 -1.32 20.22 -10.27
C PRO A 20 -0.12 20.45 -9.34
N LYS A 21 0.05 19.65 -8.29
CA LYS A 21 1.24 19.73 -7.42
C LYS A 21 2.48 19.18 -8.11
N LEU A 22 2.33 18.11 -8.88
CA LEU A 22 3.41 17.57 -9.72
C LEU A 22 3.80 18.57 -10.81
N GLU A 23 2.82 19.14 -11.52
CA GLU A 23 3.06 20.13 -12.59
C GLU A 23 3.70 21.43 -12.06
N ALA A 24 3.43 21.81 -10.81
CA ALA A 24 4.02 22.98 -10.17
C ALA A 24 5.41 22.73 -9.55
N ASN A 25 5.86 21.48 -9.45
CA ASN A 25 7.13 21.16 -8.83
C ASN A 25 8.29 21.40 -9.82
N PRO A 26 9.23 22.31 -9.55
CA PRO A 26 10.33 22.65 -10.47
C PRO A 26 11.33 21.50 -10.69
N LEU A 27 11.28 20.45 -9.87
CA LEU A 27 12.13 19.26 -9.99
C LEU A 27 11.49 18.15 -10.85
N VAL A 28 10.26 18.34 -11.33
CA VAL A 28 9.50 17.32 -12.06
C VAL A 28 9.08 17.86 -13.42
N GLU A 29 9.49 17.17 -14.49
CA GLU A 29 8.94 17.40 -15.83
C GLU A 29 7.86 16.35 -16.11
N THR A 30 6.68 16.81 -16.57
CA THR A 30 5.54 15.93 -16.85
C THR A 30 5.16 15.97 -18.33
N HIS A 31 4.86 14.80 -18.90
CA HIS A 31 4.46 14.65 -20.30
C HIS A 31 3.19 13.79 -20.40
N PHE A 32 2.04 14.36 -20.03
CA PHE A 32 0.76 13.68 -20.19
C PHE A 32 0.43 13.44 -21.67
N GLY A 33 -0.27 12.34 -21.95
CA GLY A 33 -0.62 11.93 -23.32
C GLY A 33 0.53 11.28 -24.09
N TRP A 34 1.68 11.06 -23.46
CA TRP A 34 2.78 10.29 -24.04
C TRP A 34 2.66 8.83 -23.63
N LYS A 35 2.78 7.93 -24.60
CA LYS A 35 2.69 6.49 -24.43
C LYS A 35 4.08 5.86 -24.42
N PHE A 36 4.36 5.03 -23.42
CA PHE A 36 5.55 4.18 -23.39
C PHE A 36 5.46 3.04 -24.41
N GLU A 37 6.49 2.90 -25.25
CA GLU A 37 6.56 1.86 -26.27
C GLU A 37 7.50 0.73 -25.90
N SER A 38 8.74 1.07 -25.52
CA SER A 38 9.80 0.11 -25.19
C SER A 38 10.94 0.79 -24.45
N LEU A 39 11.81 0.00 -23.83
CA LEU A 39 13.10 0.46 -23.30
C LEU A 39 14.22 -0.48 -23.70
N VAL A 40 15.45 0.04 -23.68
CA VAL A 40 16.69 -0.74 -23.74
C VAL A 40 17.55 -0.32 -22.57
N GLU A 41 17.89 -1.27 -21.70
CA GLU A 41 18.82 -1.08 -20.59
C GLU A 41 20.27 -1.30 -21.07
N SER A 42 21.18 -0.44 -20.63
CA SER A 42 22.62 -0.55 -20.82
C SER A 42 23.33 -0.47 -19.46
N ASP A 43 24.65 -0.61 -19.46
CA ASP A 43 25.44 -0.54 -18.21
C ASP A 43 25.35 0.81 -17.50
N THR A 44 25.07 1.90 -18.21
CA THR A 44 25.13 3.28 -17.68
C THR A 44 23.80 4.03 -17.70
N HIS A 45 22.84 3.60 -18.51
CA HIS A 45 21.58 4.30 -18.72
C HIS A 45 20.49 3.38 -19.26
N VAL A 46 19.26 3.88 -19.28
CA VAL A 46 18.11 3.29 -19.95
C VAL A 46 17.64 4.26 -21.03
N GLU A 47 17.41 3.74 -22.24
CA GLU A 47 16.83 4.50 -23.34
C GLU A 47 15.37 4.09 -23.54
N CYS A 48 14.45 5.02 -23.30
CA CYS A 48 13.00 4.81 -23.43
C CYS A 48 12.49 5.42 -24.72
N LYS A 49 11.66 4.65 -25.44
CA LYS A 49 10.92 5.11 -26.60
C LYS A 49 9.49 5.46 -26.20
N LEU A 50 9.08 6.69 -26.49
CA LEU A 50 7.78 7.26 -26.18
C LEU A 50 7.11 7.76 -27.47
N THR A 51 5.78 7.73 -27.53
CA THR A 51 5.00 8.31 -28.63
C THR A 51 4.01 9.32 -28.06
N ASP A 52 4.00 10.54 -28.57
CA ASP A 52 3.01 11.55 -28.16
C ASP A 52 1.68 11.43 -28.91
N GLN A 53 0.69 12.26 -28.55
CA GLN A 53 -0.65 12.26 -29.16
C GLN A 53 -0.66 12.63 -30.65
N THR A 54 0.41 13.26 -31.16
CA THR A 54 0.55 13.58 -32.59
C THR A 54 1.14 12.42 -33.39
N GLY A 55 1.54 11.33 -32.71
CA GLY A 55 2.24 10.19 -33.30
C GLY A 55 3.75 10.41 -33.43
N LYS A 56 4.29 11.53 -32.93
CA LYS A 56 5.73 11.79 -32.95
C LYS A 56 6.43 10.93 -31.89
N GLN A 57 7.53 10.32 -32.30
CA GLN A 57 8.37 9.51 -31.42
C GLN A 57 9.40 10.38 -30.70
N HIS A 58 9.61 10.09 -29.42
CA HIS A 58 10.59 10.72 -28.55
C HIS A 58 11.48 9.63 -27.95
N ILE A 59 12.77 9.94 -27.81
CA ILE A 59 13.74 9.08 -27.15
C ILE A 59 14.23 9.81 -25.91
N VAL A 60 14.02 9.21 -24.75
CA VAL A 60 14.44 9.75 -23.46
C VAL A 60 15.52 8.85 -22.88
N ARG A 61 16.65 9.44 -22.51
CA ARG A 61 17.74 8.74 -21.82
C ARG A 61 17.72 9.12 -20.36
N SER A 62 17.59 8.12 -19.49
CA SER A 62 17.61 8.29 -18.03
C SER A 62 18.63 7.34 -17.39
N GLN A 63 19.07 7.64 -16.17
CA GLN A 63 19.93 6.71 -15.42
C GLN A 63 19.13 5.50 -14.91
N TYR A 64 17.85 5.73 -14.59
CA TYR A 64 16.92 4.78 -14.00
C TYR A 64 15.51 4.95 -14.59
N VAL A 65 14.70 3.89 -14.52
CA VAL A 65 13.27 3.87 -14.89
C VAL A 65 12.48 3.16 -13.80
N ILE A 66 11.34 3.73 -13.43
CA ILE A 66 10.36 3.09 -12.54
C ILE A 66 9.07 2.89 -13.35
N GLY A 67 8.70 1.63 -13.57
CA GLY A 67 7.46 1.23 -14.21
C GLY A 67 6.29 1.30 -13.24
N CYS A 68 5.56 2.41 -13.29
CA CYS A 68 4.27 2.59 -12.62
C CYS A 68 3.09 2.50 -13.62
N ASP A 69 3.24 1.70 -14.67
CA ASP A 69 2.38 1.63 -15.85
C ASP A 69 1.22 0.62 -15.73
N GLY A 70 0.92 0.18 -14.50
CA GLY A 70 -0.28 -0.57 -14.16
C GLY A 70 -0.28 -2.04 -14.57
N ALA A 71 -1.46 -2.68 -14.52
CA ALA A 71 -1.60 -4.13 -14.69
C ALA A 71 -1.00 -4.67 -16.01
N GLY A 72 -1.19 -3.94 -17.11
CA GLY A 72 -0.65 -4.24 -18.44
C GLY A 72 0.80 -3.77 -18.66
N SER A 73 1.60 -3.67 -17.59
CA SER A 73 2.94 -3.08 -17.61
C SER A 73 3.84 -3.63 -18.71
N LYS A 74 4.22 -2.75 -19.64
CA LYS A 74 5.25 -3.02 -20.65
C LYS A 74 6.64 -2.93 -20.05
N VAL A 75 6.82 -2.16 -18.96
CA VAL A 75 8.10 -2.09 -18.25
C VAL A 75 8.42 -3.43 -17.57
N ARG A 76 7.43 -4.07 -16.94
CA ARG A 76 7.55 -5.43 -16.39
C ARG A 76 7.94 -6.43 -17.48
N GLU A 77 7.28 -6.38 -18.63
CA GLU A 77 7.61 -7.22 -19.78
C GLU A 77 9.05 -6.99 -20.25
N ALA A 78 9.50 -5.74 -20.33
CA ALA A 78 10.84 -5.37 -20.78
C ALA A 78 11.96 -5.90 -19.85
N ILE A 79 11.72 -5.98 -18.54
CA ILE A 79 12.67 -6.61 -17.59
C ILE A 79 12.55 -8.15 -17.56
N GLY A 80 11.65 -8.74 -18.35
CA GLY A 80 11.42 -10.17 -18.40
C GLY A 80 10.78 -10.75 -17.13
N SER A 81 10.10 -9.91 -16.33
CA SER A 81 9.38 -10.38 -15.16
C SER A 81 8.00 -10.93 -15.54
N LYS A 82 7.61 -12.01 -14.86
CA LYS A 82 6.35 -12.71 -15.08
C LYS A 82 5.43 -12.53 -13.88
N MET A 83 4.13 -12.50 -14.14
CA MET A 83 3.11 -12.52 -13.08
C MET A 83 2.86 -13.96 -12.64
N GLU A 84 2.99 -14.21 -11.34
CA GLU A 84 2.60 -15.43 -10.63
C GLU A 84 1.19 -15.24 -10.06
N GLY A 85 0.27 -16.15 -10.38
CA GLY A 85 -1.16 -15.97 -10.09
C GLY A 85 -1.95 -15.76 -11.37
N GLY A 86 -3.14 -15.15 -11.28
CA GLY A 86 -4.00 -15.00 -12.44
C GLY A 86 -5.40 -14.45 -12.17
N PRO A 87 -6.24 -14.42 -13.22
CA PRO A 87 -7.59 -13.91 -13.13
C PRO A 87 -8.45 -14.79 -12.22
N VAL A 88 -9.32 -14.16 -11.45
CA VAL A 88 -10.37 -14.83 -10.68
C VAL A 88 -11.47 -15.28 -11.66
N PRO A 89 -12.09 -16.47 -11.49
CA PRO A 89 -13.10 -17.00 -12.42
C PRO A 89 -14.48 -16.33 -12.28
N GLN A 90 -14.53 -15.00 -12.21
CA GLN A 90 -15.72 -14.17 -12.06
C GLN A 90 -15.45 -12.83 -12.74
N ALA A 91 -16.45 -12.22 -13.38
CA ALA A 91 -16.39 -10.83 -13.80
C ALA A 91 -17.42 -9.99 -13.02
N MET A 92 -17.18 -8.69 -12.93
CA MET A 92 -18.10 -7.73 -12.33
C MET A 92 -18.54 -6.72 -13.39
N HIS A 93 -19.85 -6.49 -13.51
CA HIS A 93 -20.40 -5.34 -14.19
C HIS A 93 -20.35 -4.17 -13.22
N LEU A 94 -19.46 -3.23 -13.48
CA LEU A 94 -19.32 -2.00 -12.71
C LEU A 94 -20.14 -0.88 -13.32
N ILE A 95 -20.84 -0.16 -12.46
CA ILE A 95 -21.58 1.04 -12.84
C ILE A 95 -21.29 2.12 -11.82
N HIS A 96 -20.68 3.22 -12.27
CA HIS A 96 -20.49 4.42 -11.49
C HIS A 96 -21.60 5.41 -11.85
N PHE A 97 -22.30 5.94 -10.85
CA PHE A 97 -23.50 6.73 -11.09
C PHE A 97 -23.71 7.79 -10.00
N LYS A 98 -24.58 8.75 -10.30
CA LYS A 98 -25.05 9.74 -9.34
C LYS A 98 -26.48 9.49 -8.92
N SER A 99 -26.74 9.58 -7.63
CA SER A 99 -28.06 9.53 -7.03
C SER A 99 -28.05 10.14 -5.63
N ARG A 100 -29.00 11.03 -5.38
CA ARG A 100 -29.33 11.51 -4.01
C ARG A 100 -30.43 10.71 -3.33
N ASP A 101 -31.14 9.87 -4.08
CA ASP A 101 -32.25 9.05 -3.59
C ASP A 101 -31.79 7.71 -3.03
N LEU A 102 -30.97 7.78 -1.97
CA LEU A 102 -30.53 6.58 -1.24
C LEU A 102 -30.89 6.63 0.24
N THR A 103 -31.85 7.49 0.59
CA THR A 103 -32.35 7.67 1.96
C THR A 103 -32.81 6.36 2.62
N ARG A 104 -33.10 5.32 1.84
CA ARG A 104 -33.40 3.96 2.33
C ARG A 104 -32.15 3.12 2.65
N LEU A 105 -31.01 3.34 2.00
CA LEU A 105 -29.73 2.68 2.32
C LEU A 105 -29.06 3.28 3.55
N HIS A 106 -29.16 4.61 3.74
CA HIS A 106 -28.65 5.29 4.94
C HIS A 106 -29.34 4.87 6.25
N LYS A 107 -30.44 4.10 6.19
CA LYS A 107 -31.01 3.45 7.39
C LYS A 107 -30.02 2.52 8.08
N GLN A 108 -29.01 2.02 7.35
CA GLN A 108 -27.93 1.19 7.89
C GLN A 108 -26.79 2.02 8.51
N GLY A 109 -26.88 3.35 8.48
CA GLY A 109 -25.79 4.27 8.87
C GLY A 109 -24.91 4.67 7.69
N GLN A 110 -23.77 5.30 7.99
CA GLN A 110 -22.72 5.55 7.01
C GLN A 110 -21.95 4.26 6.73
N PHE A 111 -21.62 4.00 5.47
CA PHE A 111 -20.91 2.79 5.07
C PHE A 111 -19.90 3.09 3.96
N TRP A 112 -18.89 2.23 3.80
CA TRP A 112 -18.11 2.22 2.56
C TRP A 112 -18.65 1.23 1.55
N HIS A 113 -18.99 0.04 2.05
CA HIS A 113 -19.49 -1.07 1.26
C HIS A 113 -20.74 -1.62 1.92
N ILE A 114 -21.78 -1.87 1.13
CA ILE A 114 -22.81 -2.84 1.48
C ILE A 114 -22.62 -4.04 0.56
N PHE A 115 -22.44 -5.20 1.16
CA PHE A 115 -22.38 -6.50 0.49
C PHE A 115 -23.75 -7.15 0.56
N PHE A 116 -24.31 -7.50 -0.60
CA PHE A 116 -25.58 -8.20 -0.71
C PHE A 116 -25.35 -9.72 -0.77
N THR A 117 -26.33 -10.50 -0.30
CA THR A 117 -26.29 -11.97 -0.38
C THR A 117 -26.36 -12.50 -1.81
N SER A 118 -26.74 -11.66 -2.77
CA SER A 118 -26.68 -11.93 -4.21
C SER A 118 -25.27 -11.80 -4.81
N GLY A 119 -24.29 -11.38 -4.01
CA GLY A 119 -22.93 -11.08 -4.44
C GLY A 119 -22.75 -9.69 -5.05
N ALA A 120 -23.84 -8.92 -5.21
CA ALA A 120 -23.74 -7.51 -5.56
C ALA A 120 -23.10 -6.69 -4.42
N ILE A 121 -22.48 -5.58 -4.79
CA ILE A 121 -21.85 -4.64 -3.85
C ILE A 121 -22.26 -3.23 -4.26
N ILE A 122 -22.65 -2.40 -3.30
CA ILE A 122 -22.67 -0.94 -3.48
C ILE A 122 -21.54 -0.32 -2.69
N ILE A 123 -20.77 0.52 -3.37
CA ILE A 123 -19.65 1.28 -2.83
C ILE A 123 -20.05 2.73 -2.82
N ALA A 124 -19.93 3.33 -1.65
CA ALA A 124 -20.12 4.75 -1.49
C ALA A 124 -18.80 5.47 -1.80
N GLN A 125 -18.82 6.45 -2.70
CA GLN A 125 -17.62 7.18 -3.09
C GLN A 125 -17.44 8.43 -2.22
N ASP A 126 -18.54 9.14 -1.94
CA ASP A 126 -18.53 10.38 -1.16
C ASP A 126 -19.61 10.50 -0.04
N GLU A 127 -20.55 9.54 0.09
CA GLU A 127 -21.75 9.57 0.97
C GLU A 127 -22.79 10.63 0.58
N VAL A 128 -22.59 11.33 -0.53
CA VAL A 128 -23.44 12.45 -0.93
C VAL A 128 -24.28 12.04 -2.11
N ASP A 129 -23.64 11.85 -3.27
CA ASP A 129 -24.35 11.51 -4.50
C ASP A 129 -23.60 10.56 -5.41
N THR A 130 -22.35 10.21 -5.14
CA THR A 130 -21.54 9.37 -6.04
C THR A 130 -21.39 7.95 -5.50
N TRP A 131 -21.73 6.97 -6.34
CA TRP A 131 -21.82 5.56 -5.96
C TRP A 131 -21.28 4.64 -7.04
N THR A 132 -20.89 3.42 -6.66
CA THR A 132 -20.49 2.36 -7.60
C THR A 132 -21.20 1.07 -7.26
N ILE A 133 -21.86 0.45 -8.24
CA ILE A 133 -22.34 -0.93 -8.14
C ILE A 133 -21.31 -1.85 -8.75
N HIS A 134 -20.98 -2.94 -8.06
CA HIS A 134 -20.37 -4.13 -8.66
C HIS A 134 -21.40 -5.24 -8.66
N ARG A 135 -21.84 -5.70 -9.83
CA ARG A 135 -22.72 -6.85 -9.96
C ARG A 135 -21.97 -8.04 -10.58
N PRO A 136 -21.96 -9.22 -9.95
CA PRO A 136 -21.37 -10.41 -10.55
C PRO A 136 -22.03 -10.76 -11.88
N VAL A 137 -21.21 -11.03 -12.89
CA VAL A 137 -21.64 -11.54 -14.22
C VAL A 137 -20.69 -12.67 -14.66
N PRO A 138 -21.14 -13.59 -15.54
CA PRO A 138 -20.25 -14.52 -16.22
C PRO A 138 -19.09 -13.79 -16.93
N VAL A 139 -17.93 -14.44 -17.01
CA VAL A 139 -16.68 -13.83 -17.52
C VAL A 139 -16.84 -13.26 -18.93
N ASP A 140 -17.63 -13.91 -19.78
CA ASP A 140 -17.81 -13.55 -21.20
C ASP A 140 -19.12 -12.79 -21.48
N THR A 141 -19.76 -12.25 -20.44
CA THR A 141 -20.96 -11.42 -20.60
C THR A 141 -20.61 -10.09 -21.28
N ASP A 142 -21.25 -9.83 -22.43
CA ASP A 142 -21.29 -8.50 -23.04
C ASP A 142 -22.37 -7.65 -22.36
N VAL A 143 -21.95 -6.57 -21.71
CA VAL A 143 -22.84 -5.66 -20.99
C VAL A 143 -23.27 -4.44 -21.81
N SER A 144 -22.81 -4.30 -23.06
CA SER A 144 -23.06 -3.10 -23.88
C SER A 144 -24.54 -2.84 -24.19
N GLY A 145 -25.36 -3.91 -24.22
CA GLY A 145 -26.80 -3.83 -24.42
C GLY A 145 -27.63 -3.87 -23.13
N ILE A 146 -27.00 -3.91 -21.96
CA ILE A 146 -27.71 -3.98 -20.67
C ILE A 146 -27.97 -2.56 -20.17
N ASP A 147 -29.22 -2.23 -19.83
CA ASP A 147 -29.52 -0.94 -19.20
C ASP A 147 -28.82 -0.86 -17.83
N PRO A 148 -27.92 0.12 -17.63
CA PRO A 148 -27.26 0.29 -16.34
C PRO A 148 -28.26 0.56 -15.20
N ARG A 149 -29.40 1.20 -15.47
CA ARG A 149 -30.42 1.48 -14.42
C ARG A 149 -31.05 0.20 -13.91
N GLU A 150 -31.47 -0.69 -14.80
CA GLU A 150 -32.00 -2.00 -14.42
C GLU A 150 -30.99 -2.81 -13.61
N THR A 151 -29.71 -2.75 -14.00
CA THR A 151 -28.64 -3.43 -13.27
C THR A 151 -28.47 -2.86 -11.85
N ILE A 152 -28.53 -1.53 -11.69
CA ILE A 152 -28.50 -0.88 -10.38
C ILE A 152 -29.69 -1.34 -9.53
N TYR A 153 -30.91 -1.31 -10.07
CA TYR A 153 -32.10 -1.70 -9.33
C TYR A 153 -32.07 -3.18 -8.92
N GLN A 154 -31.62 -4.07 -9.81
CA GLN A 154 -31.45 -5.49 -9.52
C GLN A 154 -30.39 -5.71 -8.43
N ALA A 155 -29.25 -5.02 -8.51
CA ALA A 155 -28.20 -5.11 -7.51
C ALA A 155 -28.69 -4.67 -6.12
N LEU A 156 -29.37 -3.52 -6.06
CA LEU A 156 -29.93 -2.96 -4.81
C LEU A 156 -31.09 -3.80 -4.25
N GLY A 157 -31.83 -4.50 -5.11
CA GLY A 157 -32.88 -5.44 -4.71
C GLY A 157 -32.31 -6.69 -4.02
N GLY A 158 -31.05 -7.06 -4.28
CA GLY A 158 -30.46 -8.28 -3.76
C GLY A 158 -31.23 -9.51 -4.24
N GLU A 159 -31.75 -10.29 -3.29
CA GLU A 159 -32.61 -11.46 -3.55
C GLU A 159 -34.12 -11.12 -3.58
N CYS A 160 -34.47 -9.83 -3.43
CA CYS A 160 -35.84 -9.33 -3.51
C CYS A 160 -36.15 -8.79 -4.93
N ALA A 161 -37.32 -8.18 -5.08
CA ALA A 161 -37.64 -7.42 -6.29
C ALA A 161 -36.65 -6.25 -6.49
N PRO A 162 -36.44 -5.81 -7.75
CA PRO A 162 -35.60 -4.65 -8.05
C PRO A 162 -35.99 -3.45 -7.19
N PHE A 163 -34.96 -2.74 -6.72
CA PHE A 163 -35.11 -1.60 -5.85
C PHE A 163 -34.88 -0.32 -6.65
N GLU A 164 -35.98 0.30 -7.09
CA GLU A 164 -35.92 1.53 -7.87
C GLU A 164 -35.55 2.74 -6.99
N ILE A 165 -34.70 3.59 -7.56
CA ILE A 165 -34.24 4.86 -6.98
C ILE A 165 -34.17 5.91 -8.09
N GLU A 166 -34.26 7.18 -7.74
CA GLU A 166 -33.94 8.25 -8.67
C GLU A 166 -32.44 8.23 -9.01
N ILE A 167 -32.10 8.02 -10.29
CA ILE A 167 -30.73 8.07 -10.80
C ILE A 167 -30.55 9.39 -11.54
N ASP A 168 -29.72 10.27 -10.98
CA ASP A 168 -29.41 11.59 -11.55
C ASP A 168 -28.59 11.45 -12.83
N ASP A 169 -27.57 10.59 -12.81
CA ASP A 169 -26.64 10.43 -13.94
C ASP A 169 -25.93 9.07 -13.93
N ILE A 170 -25.58 8.55 -15.11
CA ILE A 170 -24.72 7.37 -15.27
C ILE A 170 -23.36 7.85 -15.76
N LEU A 171 -22.33 7.70 -14.93
CA LEU A 171 -20.99 8.24 -15.20
C LEU A 171 -20.13 7.27 -16.02
N ILE A 172 -20.09 5.99 -15.63
CA ILE A 172 -19.36 4.96 -16.38
C ILE A 172 -20.03 3.59 -16.21
N THR A 173 -19.92 2.75 -17.24
CA THR A 173 -20.30 1.34 -17.23
C THR A 173 -19.18 0.53 -17.87
N ASN A 174 -18.69 -0.50 -17.17
CA ASN A 174 -17.63 -1.36 -17.68
C ASN A 174 -17.67 -2.76 -17.05
N VAL A 175 -16.99 -3.71 -17.71
CA VAL A 175 -16.74 -5.04 -17.14
C VAL A 175 -15.33 -5.06 -16.60
N TRP A 176 -15.17 -5.54 -15.37
CA TRP A 176 -13.87 -5.76 -14.76
C TRP A 176 -13.67 -7.24 -14.44
N ARG A 177 -12.46 -7.70 -14.70
CA ARG A 177 -12.01 -9.05 -14.37
C ARG A 177 -10.97 -8.94 -13.25
N PRO A 178 -11.33 -9.27 -11.99
CA PRO A 178 -10.41 -9.24 -10.89
C PRO A 178 -9.23 -10.18 -11.15
N THR A 179 -8.02 -9.71 -10.85
CA THR A 179 -6.79 -10.50 -10.97
C THR A 179 -6.03 -10.43 -9.67
N MET A 180 -5.55 -11.59 -9.20
CA MET A 180 -4.66 -11.70 -8.06
C MET A 180 -3.34 -12.25 -8.58
N ALA A 181 -2.32 -11.41 -8.64
CA ALA A 181 -1.04 -11.82 -9.17
C ALA A 181 0.12 -10.99 -8.63
N LEU A 182 1.32 -11.57 -8.60
CA LEU A 182 2.55 -10.96 -8.11
C LEU A 182 3.66 -11.12 -9.14
N ALA A 183 4.43 -10.08 -9.41
CA ALA A 183 5.61 -10.17 -10.25
C ALA A 183 6.69 -11.02 -9.56
N ASP A 184 7.30 -11.94 -10.31
CA ASP A 184 8.41 -12.77 -9.83
C ASP A 184 9.68 -11.94 -9.53
N LYS A 185 9.80 -10.76 -10.13
CA LYS A 185 10.92 -9.82 -9.99
C LYS A 185 10.40 -8.38 -10.02
N TYR A 186 10.96 -7.53 -9.17
CA TYR A 186 10.60 -6.12 -9.08
C TYR A 186 11.64 -5.22 -9.74
N ALA A 187 12.79 -5.79 -10.14
CA ALA A 187 13.83 -5.05 -10.83
C ALA A 187 14.53 -5.89 -11.92
N SER A 188 15.01 -5.19 -12.92
CA SER A 188 16.01 -5.68 -13.88
C SER A 188 17.27 -6.21 -13.20
N VAL A 189 18.02 -7.06 -13.92
CA VAL A 189 19.31 -7.58 -13.45
C VAL A 189 20.33 -6.47 -13.25
N GLY A 190 20.36 -5.47 -14.14
CA GLY A 190 21.25 -4.31 -14.06
C GLY A 190 20.85 -3.29 -12.99
N LYS A 191 19.69 -3.49 -12.32
CA LYS A 191 19.14 -2.60 -11.30
C LYS A 191 19.00 -1.15 -11.77
N ARG A 192 18.71 -0.94 -13.07
CA ARG A 192 18.33 0.39 -13.60
C ARG A 192 16.85 0.55 -13.86
N VAL A 193 16.15 -0.56 -14.07
CA VAL A 193 14.70 -0.59 -14.26
C VAL A 193 14.03 -1.31 -13.09
N PHE A 194 13.04 -0.66 -12.48
CA PHE A 194 12.22 -1.14 -11.37
C PHE A 194 10.74 -1.09 -11.75
N ILE A 195 9.88 -1.82 -11.05
CA ILE A 195 8.42 -1.74 -11.20
C ILE A 195 7.76 -1.50 -9.84
N SER A 196 6.66 -0.75 -9.82
CA SER A 196 5.94 -0.34 -8.61
C SER A 196 4.42 -0.38 -8.81
N GLY A 197 3.67 -0.67 -7.75
CA GLY A 197 2.20 -0.73 -7.79
C GLY A 197 1.66 -1.86 -8.65
N ASP A 198 0.59 -1.61 -9.41
CA ASP A 198 -0.09 -2.61 -10.24
C ASP A 198 0.78 -3.26 -11.33
N ALA A 199 1.92 -2.64 -11.66
CA ALA A 199 2.94 -3.26 -12.50
C ALA A 199 3.58 -4.47 -11.82
N ALA A 200 3.69 -4.45 -10.49
CA ALA A 200 4.35 -5.43 -9.64
C ALA A 200 3.38 -6.36 -8.88
N HIS A 201 2.21 -5.88 -8.45
CA HIS A 201 1.21 -6.68 -7.75
C HIS A 201 -0.21 -6.27 -8.13
N GLN A 202 -1.04 -7.23 -8.49
CA GLN A 202 -2.44 -7.03 -8.83
C GLN A 202 -3.29 -7.64 -7.74
N ASN A 203 -4.15 -6.80 -7.17
CA ASN A 203 -4.99 -7.14 -6.02
C ASN A 203 -6.46 -7.03 -6.40
N ILE A 204 -7.28 -7.82 -5.73
CA ILE A 204 -8.72 -7.58 -5.65
C ILE A 204 -9.00 -6.57 -4.53
N PRO A 205 -10.17 -5.93 -4.48
CA PRO A 205 -10.37 -4.74 -3.67
C PRO A 205 -10.63 -5.06 -2.19
N THR A 206 -10.85 -6.34 -1.86
CA THR A 206 -11.11 -6.82 -0.50
C THR A 206 -9.90 -6.53 0.40
N GLY A 207 -10.11 -5.70 1.42
CA GLY A 207 -9.07 -5.18 2.33
C GLY A 207 -8.39 -3.88 1.89
N GLY A 208 -8.62 -3.40 0.65
CA GLY A 208 -8.13 -2.08 0.22
C GLY A 208 -6.60 -1.92 0.17
N TYR A 209 -5.84 -3.01 0.01
CA TYR A 209 -4.38 -2.98 0.14
C TYR A 209 -3.64 -2.41 -1.09
N GLY A 210 -4.22 -2.49 -2.29
CA GLY A 210 -3.51 -2.23 -3.56
C GLY A 210 -2.84 -0.85 -3.64
N MET A 211 -3.63 0.23 -3.59
CA MET A 211 -3.10 1.60 -3.67
C MET A 211 -2.11 1.92 -2.53
N ASN A 212 -2.42 1.48 -1.31
CA ASN A 212 -1.54 1.68 -0.15
C ASN A 212 -0.17 1.00 -0.35
N THR A 213 -0.18 -0.20 -0.92
CA THR A 213 1.05 -0.94 -1.25
C THR A 213 1.83 -0.24 -2.36
N ALA A 214 1.14 0.26 -3.40
CA ALA A 214 1.76 1.00 -4.50
C ALA A 214 2.43 2.31 -4.05
N VAL A 215 1.81 3.04 -3.11
CA VAL A 215 2.41 4.22 -2.49
C VAL A 215 3.65 3.81 -1.67
N GLY A 216 3.55 2.74 -0.87
CA GLY A 216 4.68 2.22 -0.11
C GLY A 216 5.86 1.80 -1.00
N ASP A 217 5.59 1.15 -2.14
CA ASP A 217 6.61 0.78 -3.12
C ASP A 217 7.30 2.01 -3.70
N SER A 218 6.52 3.02 -4.08
CA SER A 218 7.04 4.26 -4.69
C SER A 218 7.85 5.08 -3.69
N PHE A 219 7.44 5.09 -2.42
CA PHE A 219 8.18 5.76 -1.34
C PHE A 219 9.52 5.07 -1.08
N ASP A 220 9.53 3.73 -1.01
CA ASP A 220 10.74 2.93 -0.78
C ASP A 220 11.76 3.08 -1.92
N ILE A 221 11.37 2.92 -3.18
CA ILE A 221 12.33 3.09 -4.29
C ILE A 221 12.78 4.55 -4.46
N GLY A 222 11.91 5.51 -4.16
CA GLY A 222 12.17 6.94 -4.35
C GLY A 222 13.38 7.45 -3.54
N TRP A 223 13.41 7.17 -2.24
CA TRP A 223 14.52 7.62 -1.39
C TRP A 223 15.82 6.87 -1.69
N LYS A 224 15.74 5.58 -2.05
CA LYS A 224 16.89 4.75 -2.42
C LYS A 224 17.57 5.28 -3.68
N LEU A 225 16.78 5.60 -4.71
CA LEU A 225 17.29 6.24 -5.92
C LEU A 225 17.89 7.62 -5.62
N ALA A 226 17.26 8.43 -4.79
CA ALA A 226 17.80 9.73 -4.40
C ALA A 226 19.17 9.59 -3.70
N ALA A 227 19.30 8.64 -2.77
CA ALA A 227 20.57 8.37 -2.08
C ALA A 227 21.66 7.92 -3.06
N VAL A 228 21.37 6.99 -3.97
CA VAL A 228 22.34 6.49 -4.96
C VAL A 228 22.74 7.58 -5.97
N LEU A 229 21.77 8.33 -6.50
CA LEU A 229 22.02 9.41 -7.46
C LEU A 229 22.85 10.55 -6.87
N THR A 230 22.77 10.76 -5.55
CA THR A 230 23.57 11.75 -4.83
C THR A 230 24.88 11.19 -4.27
N GLY A 231 25.17 9.91 -4.50
CA GLY A 231 26.42 9.25 -4.08
C GLY A 231 26.45 8.79 -2.63
N HIS A 232 25.36 8.94 -1.87
CA HIS A 232 25.28 8.54 -0.48
C HIS A 232 24.85 7.08 -0.31
N GLY A 233 24.16 6.50 -1.29
CA GLY A 233 23.66 5.14 -1.28
C GLY A 233 24.55 4.17 -2.07
N GLY A 234 24.88 3.03 -1.46
CA GLY A 234 25.64 1.96 -2.10
C GLY A 234 24.77 0.98 -2.91
N PRO A 235 25.39 0.01 -3.61
CA PRO A 235 24.68 -0.90 -4.52
C PRO A 235 23.67 -1.80 -3.82
N GLN A 236 23.87 -2.15 -2.54
CA GLN A 236 22.92 -2.98 -1.80
C GLN A 236 21.60 -2.25 -1.54
N LEU A 237 21.58 -0.92 -1.61
CA LEU A 237 20.40 -0.14 -1.36
C LEU A 237 19.33 -0.35 -2.45
N LEU A 238 19.71 -0.37 -3.72
CA LEU A 238 18.77 -0.70 -4.80
C LEU A 238 18.42 -2.20 -4.83
N ALA A 239 19.37 -3.05 -4.43
CA ALA A 239 19.12 -4.48 -4.33
C ALA A 239 18.05 -4.80 -3.27
N SER A 240 17.98 -4.01 -2.19
CA SER A 240 17.01 -4.23 -1.11
C SER A 240 15.56 -3.92 -1.52
N TYR A 241 15.31 -3.14 -2.58
CA TYR A 241 13.94 -2.80 -3.02
C TYR A 241 13.06 -4.05 -3.19
N GLU A 242 13.54 -5.03 -3.96
CA GLU A 242 12.79 -6.27 -4.21
C GLU A 242 12.67 -7.12 -2.94
N THR A 243 13.77 -7.26 -2.19
CA THR A 243 13.82 -8.01 -0.93
C THR A 243 12.83 -7.46 0.11
N GLU A 244 12.61 -6.15 0.13
CA GLU A 244 11.75 -5.48 1.09
C GLU A 244 10.29 -5.43 0.61
N ARG A 245 10.04 -5.09 -0.66
CA ARG A 245 8.70 -4.79 -1.17
C ARG A 245 7.95 -5.98 -1.75
N ARG A 246 8.64 -6.94 -2.36
CA ARG A 246 7.97 -8.13 -2.93
C ARG A 246 7.27 -8.98 -1.85
N PRO A 247 7.87 -9.25 -0.67
CA PRO A 247 7.18 -9.97 0.40
C PRO A 247 5.93 -9.23 0.93
N VAL A 248 5.91 -7.90 0.91
CA VAL A 248 4.73 -7.10 1.28
C VAL A 248 3.63 -7.30 0.24
N GLY A 249 3.96 -7.21 -1.06
CA GLY A 249 3.01 -7.50 -2.14
C GLY A 249 2.43 -8.92 -2.05
N ALA A 250 3.29 -9.92 -1.81
CA ALA A 250 2.86 -11.32 -1.66
C ALA A 250 1.84 -11.49 -0.53
N ARG A 251 2.14 -10.93 0.65
CA ARG A 251 1.26 -11.01 1.83
C ARG A 251 -0.09 -10.35 1.58
N ASN A 252 -0.08 -9.20 0.90
CA ASN A 252 -1.29 -8.44 0.63
C ASN A 252 -2.17 -9.15 -0.40
N VAL A 253 -1.58 -9.71 -1.47
CA VAL A 253 -2.30 -10.56 -2.44
C VAL A 253 -2.93 -11.77 -1.74
N GLU A 254 -2.18 -12.45 -0.87
CA GLU A 254 -2.67 -13.59 -0.09
C GLU A 254 -3.86 -13.21 0.80
N HIS A 255 -3.76 -12.11 1.57
CA HIS A 255 -4.83 -11.67 2.47
C HIS A 255 -6.06 -11.16 1.72
N CYS A 256 -5.88 -10.47 0.57
CA CYS A 256 -6.99 -10.15 -0.32
C CYS A 256 -7.78 -11.42 -0.70
N GLY A 257 -7.07 -12.50 -1.06
CA GLY A 257 -7.67 -13.80 -1.37
C GLY A 257 -8.38 -14.44 -0.17
N MET A 258 -7.81 -14.36 1.02
CA MET A 258 -8.47 -14.84 2.25
C MET A 258 -9.79 -14.12 2.51
N HIS A 259 -9.80 -12.79 2.40
CA HIS A 259 -11.03 -11.98 2.56
C HIS A 259 -12.07 -12.36 1.51
N PHE A 260 -11.66 -12.56 0.26
CA PHE A 260 -12.56 -13.04 -0.79
C PHE A 260 -13.19 -14.40 -0.47
N LEU A 261 -12.43 -15.33 0.12
CA LEU A 261 -12.97 -16.63 0.55
C LEU A 261 -14.01 -16.51 1.69
N VAL A 262 -13.87 -15.50 2.56
CA VAL A 262 -14.89 -15.20 3.58
C VAL A 262 -16.21 -14.84 2.90
N HIS A 263 -16.17 -13.99 1.87
CA HIS A 263 -17.34 -13.63 1.07
C HIS A 263 -17.92 -14.81 0.30
N ALA A 264 -17.07 -15.52 -0.46
CA ALA A 264 -17.48 -16.68 -1.26
C ALA A 264 -18.19 -17.74 -0.41
N LYS A 265 -17.78 -17.95 0.84
CA LYS A 265 -18.37 -18.93 1.74
C LYS A 265 -19.81 -18.61 2.12
N PHE A 266 -20.12 -17.37 2.51
CA PHE A 266 -21.50 -17.03 2.86
C PHE A 266 -22.39 -16.89 1.62
N LEU A 267 -21.84 -16.39 0.50
CA LEU A 267 -22.53 -16.35 -0.78
C LEU A 267 -22.90 -17.75 -1.26
N GLY A 268 -22.02 -18.74 -1.05
CA GLY A 268 -22.32 -20.16 -1.31
C GLY A 268 -23.58 -20.63 -0.58
N TRP A 269 -23.66 -20.38 0.73
CA TRP A 269 -24.85 -20.75 1.52
C TRP A 269 -26.13 -20.04 1.04
N CYS A 270 -26.03 -18.76 0.68
CA CYS A 270 -27.17 -18.01 0.16
C CYS A 270 -27.60 -18.51 -1.22
N SER A 271 -26.66 -18.88 -2.09
CA SER A 271 -26.94 -19.34 -3.44
C SER A 271 -27.64 -20.70 -3.50
N GLU A 272 -27.45 -21.56 -2.48
CA GLU A 272 -28.16 -22.85 -2.37
C GLU A 272 -29.66 -22.67 -2.13
N SER A 273 -30.07 -21.55 -1.54
CA SER A 273 -31.49 -21.25 -1.26
C SER A 273 -31.73 -19.74 -1.21
N PRO A 274 -31.71 -19.04 -2.36
CA PRO A 274 -31.72 -17.58 -2.41
C PRO A 274 -32.95 -16.96 -1.72
N GLN A 275 -34.11 -17.61 -1.83
CA GLN A 275 -35.35 -17.16 -1.21
C GLN A 275 -35.31 -17.24 0.32
N LEU A 276 -34.50 -18.13 0.90
CA LEU A 276 -34.38 -18.24 2.36
C LEU A 276 -33.63 -17.06 2.97
N ALA A 277 -32.69 -16.45 2.23
CA ALA A 277 -31.92 -15.30 2.73
C ALA A 277 -32.82 -14.16 3.21
N THR A 278 -33.97 -13.98 2.55
CA THR A 278 -34.95 -12.91 2.84
C THR A 278 -36.26 -13.43 3.45
N ALA A 279 -36.46 -14.74 3.54
CA ALA A 279 -37.67 -15.33 4.11
C ALA A 279 -37.83 -15.04 5.62
N ALA A 280 -39.06 -14.70 6.00
CA ALA A 280 -39.48 -14.52 7.40
C ALA A 280 -39.88 -15.86 8.04
N THR A 281 -39.00 -16.87 7.95
CA THR A 281 -39.18 -18.20 8.57
C THR A 281 -38.04 -18.49 9.55
N SER A 282 -38.20 -19.57 10.34
CA SER A 282 -37.14 -20.08 11.23
C SER A 282 -35.87 -20.44 10.47
N GLU A 283 -36.02 -21.06 9.29
CA GLU A 283 -34.90 -21.50 8.44
C GLU A 283 -34.18 -20.29 7.83
N GLY A 284 -34.93 -19.29 7.38
CA GLY A 284 -34.35 -18.04 6.88
C GLY A 284 -33.62 -17.27 7.97
N GLN A 285 -34.16 -17.24 9.20
CA GLN A 285 -33.47 -16.64 10.33
C GLN A 285 -32.18 -17.39 10.68
N ALA A 286 -32.22 -18.73 10.70
CA ALA A 286 -31.04 -19.55 10.95
C ALA A 286 -29.94 -19.33 9.90
N LEU A 287 -30.29 -19.17 8.62
CA LEU A 287 -29.32 -18.83 7.57
C LEU A 287 -28.69 -17.45 7.82
N ARG A 288 -29.50 -16.43 8.13
CA ARG A 288 -28.99 -15.07 8.43
C ARG A 288 -28.09 -15.07 9.68
N ASP A 289 -28.45 -15.80 10.73
CA ASP A 289 -27.64 -15.90 11.94
C ASP A 289 -26.30 -16.59 11.66
N LYS A 290 -26.30 -17.65 10.85
CA LYS A 290 -25.10 -18.35 10.38
C LYS A 290 -24.18 -17.44 9.56
N VAL A 291 -24.74 -16.66 8.63
CA VAL A 291 -23.99 -15.65 7.85
C VAL A 291 -23.39 -14.60 8.79
N ALA A 292 -24.20 -14.05 9.69
CA ALA A 292 -23.77 -13.01 10.62
C ALA A 292 -22.68 -13.49 11.58
N GLU A 293 -22.78 -14.72 12.10
CA GLU A 293 -21.74 -15.34 12.93
C GLU A 293 -20.45 -15.54 12.15
N HIS A 294 -20.53 -16.06 10.92
CA HIS A 294 -19.37 -16.27 10.07
C HIS A 294 -18.63 -14.95 9.79
N VAL A 295 -19.34 -13.90 9.36
CA VAL A 295 -18.72 -12.59 9.08
C VAL A 295 -18.14 -11.95 10.35
N ARG A 296 -18.83 -12.05 11.50
CA ARG A 296 -18.32 -11.54 12.79
C ARG A 296 -17.02 -12.21 13.22
N ASN A 297 -16.89 -13.51 12.96
CA ASN A 297 -15.70 -14.28 13.33
C ASN A 297 -14.56 -14.17 12.30
N HIS A 298 -14.80 -13.57 11.13
CA HIS A 298 -13.80 -13.39 10.05
C HIS A 298 -13.83 -11.94 9.54
N ASN A 299 -13.68 -10.99 10.46
CA ASN A 299 -13.76 -9.55 10.20
C ASN A 299 -12.43 -8.91 9.75
N GLY A 300 -11.41 -9.71 9.44
CA GLY A 300 -10.05 -9.27 9.11
C GLY A 300 -9.98 -8.25 7.98
N GLU A 301 -10.93 -8.29 7.04
CA GLU A 301 -11.03 -7.30 5.93
C GLU A 301 -11.01 -5.84 6.43
N ASN A 302 -11.49 -5.58 7.66
CA ASN A 302 -11.50 -4.24 8.25
C ASN A 302 -10.66 -4.11 9.53
N THR A 303 -10.02 -5.19 10.01
CA THR A 303 -9.34 -5.22 11.31
C THR A 303 -7.93 -5.79 11.27
N ASP A 304 -7.44 -6.25 10.12
CA ASP A 304 -6.10 -6.80 9.95
C ASP A 304 -5.01 -5.72 9.94
N HIS A 305 -4.93 -4.94 11.03
CA HIS A 305 -3.98 -3.86 11.19
C HIS A 305 -2.51 -4.32 11.17
N GLY A 306 -2.25 -5.60 11.45
CA GLY A 306 -0.91 -6.18 11.32
C GLY A 306 -0.45 -6.33 9.87
N ILE A 307 -1.39 -6.50 8.93
CA ILE A 307 -1.13 -6.45 7.48
C ILE A 307 -0.76 -5.04 7.06
N GLU A 308 -1.57 -4.07 7.49
CA GLU A 308 -1.48 -2.67 7.07
C GLU A 308 -0.25 -1.96 7.64
N LEU A 309 0.07 -2.24 8.91
CA LEU A 309 1.06 -1.45 9.69
C LEU A 309 2.18 -2.30 10.27
N GLY A 310 1.97 -3.60 10.44
CA GLY A 310 2.86 -4.48 11.19
C GLY A 310 3.95 -5.15 10.35
N TYR A 311 3.99 -4.92 9.04
CA TYR A 311 4.97 -5.56 8.18
C TYR A 311 6.41 -5.13 8.51
N ARG A 312 7.34 -6.05 8.25
CA ARG A 312 8.76 -5.85 8.50
C ARG A 312 9.59 -6.26 7.29
N TYR A 313 10.65 -5.52 7.06
CA TYR A 313 11.64 -5.74 6.00
C TYR A 313 12.66 -6.83 6.37
N ASN A 314 12.15 -8.00 6.76
CA ASN A 314 12.97 -9.13 7.20
C ASN A 314 13.87 -9.64 6.05
N GLY A 315 15.15 -9.85 6.34
CA GLY A 315 16.14 -10.33 5.36
C GLY A 315 16.70 -9.24 4.43
N SER A 316 16.36 -7.97 4.65
CA SER A 316 16.97 -6.87 3.90
C SER A 316 18.47 -6.75 4.17
N PRO A 317 19.31 -6.55 3.13
CA PRO A 317 20.76 -6.37 3.30
C PRO A 317 21.13 -5.02 3.92
N VAL A 318 20.20 -4.07 4.01
CA VAL A 318 20.43 -2.72 4.56
C VAL A 318 19.79 -2.52 5.93
N ILE A 319 19.46 -3.63 6.62
CA ILE A 319 18.88 -3.63 7.95
C ILE A 319 19.74 -4.49 8.86
N ILE A 320 20.14 -3.90 9.97
CA ILE A 320 20.99 -4.55 10.96
C ILE A 320 20.06 -5.21 11.98
N GLY A 321 20.01 -6.55 11.96
CA GLY A 321 19.21 -7.33 12.89
C GLY A 321 19.69 -7.19 14.34
N ASP A 322 18.76 -7.40 15.28
CA ASP A 322 19.04 -7.44 16.72
C ASP A 322 19.19 -8.90 17.15
N SER A 323 20.43 -9.37 17.28
CA SER A 323 20.72 -10.79 17.58
C SER A 323 20.58 -11.17 19.05
N ASN A 324 20.37 -10.19 19.93
CA ASN A 324 20.42 -10.42 21.38
C ASN A 324 19.03 -10.69 21.99
N VAL A 325 17.97 -10.50 21.21
CA VAL A 325 16.57 -10.69 21.62
C VAL A 325 15.79 -11.38 20.50
N GLU A 326 14.69 -12.05 20.86
CA GLU A 326 13.82 -12.70 19.88
C GLU A 326 12.97 -11.69 19.11
N GLU A 327 12.70 -12.00 17.84
CA GLU A 327 11.78 -11.23 17.01
C GLU A 327 10.37 -11.26 17.62
N PRO A 328 9.71 -10.09 17.83
CA PRO A 328 8.35 -10.07 18.36
C PRO A 328 7.38 -10.78 17.43
N VAL A 329 6.46 -11.58 17.99
CA VAL A 329 5.44 -12.29 17.20
C VAL A 329 4.64 -11.31 16.33
N TRP A 330 4.47 -11.67 15.06
CA TRP A 330 3.65 -10.94 14.10
C TRP A 330 2.31 -11.66 13.90
N GLU A 331 1.22 -10.89 13.85
CA GLU A 331 -0.15 -11.37 13.67
C GLU A 331 -0.89 -10.47 12.68
N ALA A 332 -1.63 -11.02 11.72
CA ALA A 332 -2.39 -10.24 10.74
C ALA A 332 -3.43 -9.32 11.40
N GLY A 333 -4.19 -9.86 12.36
CA GLY A 333 -5.28 -9.16 13.06
C GLY A 333 -4.84 -8.08 14.06
N ARG A 334 -3.53 -7.93 14.33
CA ARG A 334 -3.04 -7.09 15.42
C ARG A 334 -1.74 -6.38 15.10
N TYR A 335 -1.80 -5.06 15.07
CA TYR A 335 -0.60 -4.22 15.07
C TYR A 335 0.00 -4.11 16.48
N VAL A 336 1.23 -4.60 16.63
CA VAL A 336 2.04 -4.41 17.85
C VAL A 336 3.15 -3.40 17.51
N PRO A 337 3.13 -2.18 18.07
CA PRO A 337 4.18 -1.19 17.83
C PRO A 337 5.53 -1.73 18.29
N SER A 338 6.54 -1.67 17.41
CA SER A 338 7.87 -2.16 17.71
C SER A 338 8.94 -1.38 16.96
N THR A 339 10.10 -1.23 17.58
CA THR A 339 11.33 -0.75 16.93
C THR A 339 12.18 -1.89 16.37
N TRP A 340 11.64 -3.12 16.29
CA TRP A 340 12.35 -4.25 15.69
C TRP A 340 12.93 -3.84 14.33
N PRO A 341 14.22 -4.12 14.03
CA PRO A 341 14.82 -3.71 12.77
C PRO A 341 13.99 -4.18 11.57
N GLY A 342 13.66 -3.25 10.68
CA GLY A 342 12.76 -3.43 9.55
C GLY A 342 11.29 -3.18 9.80
N ALA A 343 10.86 -2.92 11.04
CA ALA A 343 9.53 -2.38 11.31
C ALA A 343 9.47 -0.87 11.02
N ARG A 344 8.29 -0.36 10.71
CA ARG A 344 8.02 1.09 10.74
C ARG A 344 8.12 1.60 12.18
N ALA A 345 8.81 2.72 12.39
CA ALA A 345 8.97 3.30 13.72
C ALA A 345 7.60 3.56 14.40
N PRO A 346 7.42 3.25 15.71
CA PRO A 346 6.17 3.53 16.40
C PRO A 346 5.88 5.02 16.54
N SER A 347 4.64 5.41 16.22
CA SER A 347 4.16 6.79 16.43
C SER A 347 4.01 7.14 17.90
N VAL A 348 4.63 8.26 18.29
CA VAL A 348 4.60 8.79 19.66
C VAL A 348 4.59 10.31 19.58
N PHE A 349 3.64 10.96 20.27
CA PHE A 349 3.68 12.39 20.52
C PHE A 349 4.66 12.70 21.66
N LEU A 350 5.40 13.80 21.52
CA LEU A 350 6.32 14.26 22.55
C LEU A 350 5.57 14.80 23.76
N LYS A 351 6.13 14.56 24.95
CA LYS A 351 5.57 15.08 26.20
C LYS A 351 6.04 16.50 26.45
N THR A 352 7.26 16.83 26.03
CA THR A 352 7.78 18.21 26.14
C THR A 352 7.11 19.17 25.15
N GLN A 353 6.57 18.65 24.04
CA GLN A 353 5.85 19.40 23.02
C GLN A 353 4.54 18.67 22.65
N PRO A 354 3.48 18.80 23.47
CA PRO A 354 2.20 18.15 23.21
C PRO A 354 1.60 18.74 21.93
N GLN A 355 1.51 17.95 20.86
CA GLN A 355 1.14 18.25 19.45
C GLN A 355 2.25 17.90 18.45
N THR A 356 3.47 17.66 18.90
CA THR A 356 4.57 17.26 18.02
C THR A 356 4.71 15.75 18.00
N SER A 357 4.53 15.15 16.83
CA SER A 357 4.83 13.74 16.61
C SER A 357 6.33 13.54 16.41
N ILE A 358 6.85 12.37 16.80
CA ILE A 358 8.23 12.00 16.48
C ILE A 358 8.50 12.04 14.96
N PHE A 359 7.48 11.76 14.14
CA PHE A 359 7.57 11.82 12.68
C PHE A 359 7.84 13.23 12.15
N ASP A 360 7.31 14.26 12.81
CA ASP A 360 7.53 15.66 12.43
C ASP A 360 9.00 16.08 12.62
N LEU A 361 9.77 15.30 13.40
CA LEU A 361 11.17 15.56 13.70
C LEU A 361 12.13 14.79 12.82
N PHE A 362 11.68 13.86 11.99
CA PHE A 362 12.57 13.08 11.13
C PHE A 362 13.28 13.96 10.09
N GLY A 363 14.34 13.39 9.53
CA GLY A 363 15.06 13.94 8.39
C GLY A 363 14.18 13.98 7.14
N THR A 364 14.59 14.77 6.16
CA THR A 364 13.84 14.92 4.91
C THR A 364 14.65 14.42 3.72
N GLY A 365 13.97 14.05 2.63
CA GLY A 365 14.64 13.56 1.43
C GLY A 365 15.31 12.21 1.66
N ALA A 366 16.66 12.17 1.62
CA ALA A 366 17.46 10.96 1.84
C ALA A 366 18.15 10.93 3.22
N GLU A 367 17.77 11.85 4.12
CA GLU A 367 18.40 11.99 5.45
C GLU A 367 17.89 10.92 6.43
N PHE A 368 18.81 10.15 6.99
CA PHE A 368 18.52 9.25 8.11
C PHE A 368 18.27 10.04 9.39
N THR A 369 17.55 9.45 10.34
CA THR A 369 17.38 10.03 11.68
C THR A 369 17.87 9.08 12.75
N LEU A 370 18.88 9.48 13.52
CA LEU A 370 19.20 8.81 14.78
C LEU A 370 18.44 9.50 15.91
N VAL A 371 17.56 8.75 16.57
CA VAL A 371 16.93 9.18 17.83
C VAL A 371 17.72 8.60 18.99
N ASP A 372 18.23 9.48 19.84
CA ASP A 372 19.00 9.16 21.04
C ASP A 372 18.20 9.57 22.29
N LEU A 373 17.83 8.59 23.10
CA LEU A 373 17.08 8.71 24.34
C LEU A 373 17.99 8.54 25.57
N SER A 374 19.28 8.35 25.38
CA SER A 374 20.25 8.26 26.47
C SER A 374 20.39 9.59 27.19
N VAL A 375 20.83 9.55 28.45
CA VAL A 375 21.01 10.76 29.25
C VAL A 375 22.16 11.64 28.69
N ALA A 376 23.26 11.03 28.25
CA ALA A 376 24.47 11.76 27.89
C ALA A 376 24.59 12.09 26.38
N GLY A 377 23.67 11.57 25.56
CA GLY A 377 23.64 11.81 24.11
C GLY A 377 24.83 11.17 23.38
N GLU A 378 25.35 10.05 23.89
CA GLU A 378 26.53 9.38 23.38
C GLU A 378 26.32 8.79 21.97
N TYR A 379 25.12 8.28 21.67
CA TYR A 379 24.82 7.73 20.35
C TYR A 379 24.73 8.84 19.30
N ALA A 380 24.05 9.95 19.63
CA ALA A 380 23.95 11.11 18.76
C ALA A 380 25.34 11.63 18.38
N LYS A 381 26.26 11.74 19.36
CA LYS A 381 27.65 12.16 19.12
C LYS A 381 28.41 11.15 18.25
N ALA A 382 28.30 9.86 18.55
CA ALA A 382 29.00 8.81 17.81
C ALA A 382 28.57 8.73 16.34
N PHE A 383 27.26 8.70 16.09
CA PHE A 383 26.71 8.63 14.73
C PHE A 383 26.89 9.93 13.95
N ALA A 384 26.77 11.11 14.58
CA ALA A 384 27.08 12.37 13.91
C ALA A 384 28.55 12.41 13.45
N ALA A 385 29.48 11.92 14.29
CA ALA A 385 30.89 11.83 13.94
C ALA A 385 31.14 10.81 12.82
N ALA A 386 30.48 9.65 12.82
CA ALA A 386 30.59 8.64 11.77
C ALA A 386 30.03 9.15 10.43
N ALA A 387 28.85 9.76 10.42
CA ALA A 387 28.25 10.37 9.23
C ALA A 387 29.14 11.46 8.62
N ALA A 388 29.81 12.26 9.46
CA ALA A 388 30.74 13.30 9.02
C ALA A 388 32.08 12.77 8.48
N ARG A 389 32.46 11.52 8.81
CA ARG A 389 33.66 10.83 8.29
C ARG A 389 33.40 10.10 6.97
N ALA A 390 32.15 9.76 6.67
CA ALA A 390 31.80 9.13 5.40
C ALA A 390 32.12 10.05 4.21
N GLU A 391 32.42 9.46 3.06
CA GLU A 391 32.77 10.17 1.83
C GLU A 391 31.93 9.64 0.66
N PRO A 392 30.95 10.42 0.12
CA PRO A 392 30.51 11.71 0.63
C PRO A 392 29.85 11.60 2.02
N LYS A 393 29.81 12.73 2.75
CA LYS A 393 29.19 12.79 4.08
C LYS A 393 27.76 12.27 4.05
N LEU A 394 27.45 11.31 4.91
CA LEU A 394 26.10 10.75 4.94
C LEU A 394 25.12 11.78 5.52
N PRO A 395 23.95 11.99 4.87
CA PRO A 395 22.92 12.86 5.41
C PRO A 395 22.28 12.17 6.63
N LEU A 396 22.58 12.71 7.81
CA LEU A 396 22.09 12.20 9.08
C LEU A 396 21.64 13.36 9.98
N LYS A 397 20.38 13.29 10.42
CA LYS A 397 19.84 14.10 11.51
C LYS A 397 19.96 13.34 12.82
N THR A 398 20.47 13.99 13.86
CA THR A 398 20.51 13.41 15.21
C THR A 398 19.54 14.15 16.13
N LEU A 399 18.66 13.41 16.81
CA LEU A 399 17.71 13.92 17.78
C LEU A 399 18.08 13.40 19.17
N HIS A 400 18.48 14.29 20.08
CA HIS A 400 18.73 13.93 21.48
C HIS A 400 17.51 14.31 22.34
N LEU A 401 16.78 13.30 22.82
CA LEU A 401 15.49 13.44 23.51
C LEU A 401 15.49 12.74 24.89
N PRO A 402 16.40 13.09 25.83
CA PRO A 402 16.53 12.41 27.13
C PRO A 402 15.32 12.62 28.04
N ASN A 403 14.51 13.65 27.77
CA ASN A 403 13.36 14.05 28.59
C ASN A 403 12.04 13.43 28.12
N GLU A 404 12.09 12.39 27.28
CA GLU A 404 10.93 11.69 26.72
C GLU A 404 10.82 10.22 27.21
N PRO A 405 10.66 9.98 28.52
CA PRO A 405 10.70 8.61 29.08
C PRO A 405 9.57 7.70 28.60
N HIS A 406 8.45 8.25 28.11
CA HIS A 406 7.38 7.44 27.50
C HIS A 406 7.73 7.00 26.08
N LEU A 407 8.42 7.84 25.30
CA LEU A 407 8.98 7.45 24.00
C LEU A 407 9.94 6.27 24.21
N ARG A 408 10.85 6.39 25.18
CA ARG A 408 11.78 5.31 25.56
C ARG A 408 11.09 4.03 26.01
N ARG A 409 9.93 4.13 26.65
CA ARG A 409 9.12 2.98 27.06
C ARG A 409 8.48 2.27 25.87
N VAL A 410 7.94 3.02 24.90
CA VAL A 410 7.33 2.44 23.69
C VAL A 410 8.39 1.87 22.75
N TRP A 411 9.53 2.54 22.63
CA TRP A 411 10.60 2.16 21.69
C TRP A 411 11.56 1.13 22.27
N GLU A 412 11.53 0.93 23.58
CA GLU A 412 12.28 -0.10 24.32
C GLU A 412 13.80 -0.04 24.19
N ARG A 413 14.37 0.94 23.47
CA ARG A 413 15.82 1.11 23.24
C ARG A 413 16.31 2.52 23.50
N ASP A 414 17.59 2.63 23.90
CA ASP A 414 18.24 3.92 24.19
C ASP A 414 18.54 4.71 22.92
N ALA A 415 18.75 4.05 21.78
CA ALA A 415 18.86 4.72 20.49
C ALA A 415 18.25 3.89 19.35
N VAL A 416 17.76 4.56 18.31
CA VAL A 416 17.16 3.95 17.12
C VAL A 416 17.56 4.76 15.88
N LEU A 417 18.08 4.08 14.87
CA LEU A 417 18.35 4.65 13.54
C LEU A 417 17.15 4.38 12.63
N VAL A 418 16.51 5.46 12.19
CA VAL A 418 15.34 5.46 11.31
C VAL A 418 15.76 5.91 9.91
N ARG A 419 15.29 5.18 8.91
CA ARG A 419 15.51 5.47 7.48
C ARG A 419 14.65 6.63 6.99
N PRO A 420 14.96 7.18 5.81
CA PRO A 420 14.12 8.20 5.17
C PRO A 420 12.70 7.74 4.84
N ASP A 421 12.44 6.43 4.84
CA ASP A 421 11.12 5.84 4.64
C ASP A 421 10.43 5.38 5.93
N ASP A 422 10.80 5.96 7.07
CA ASP A 422 10.25 5.72 8.41
C ASP A 422 10.53 4.33 9.01
N HIS A 423 11.28 3.47 8.33
CA HIS A 423 11.59 2.14 8.83
C HIS A 423 12.87 2.13 9.67
N VAL A 424 12.89 1.30 10.71
CA VAL A 424 14.05 1.15 11.58
C VAL A 424 15.14 0.37 10.85
N ALA A 425 16.32 0.97 10.64
CA ALA A 425 17.50 0.26 10.10
C ALA A 425 18.27 -0.46 11.20
N TRP A 426 18.31 0.12 12.40
CA TRP A 426 19.07 -0.38 13.54
C TRP A 426 18.52 0.18 14.84
N ARG A 427 18.76 -0.53 15.95
CA ARG A 427 18.48 -0.05 17.30
C ARG A 427 19.57 -0.48 18.27
N ALA A 428 19.79 0.30 19.32
CA ALA A 428 20.76 -0.01 20.36
C ALA A 428 20.43 -1.34 21.05
N PRO A 429 21.43 -2.11 21.52
CA PRO A 429 21.19 -3.24 22.42
C PRO A 429 20.53 -2.81 23.74
N GLU A 430 19.89 -3.75 24.45
CA GLU A 430 19.33 -3.48 25.79
C GLU A 430 20.41 -3.21 26.84
N GLU A 431 21.57 -3.86 26.71
CA GLU A 431 22.70 -3.67 27.61
C GLU A 431 23.52 -2.44 27.20
N GLN A 432 23.57 -1.43 28.07
CA GLN A 432 24.25 -0.13 27.88
C GLN A 432 25.78 -0.19 27.64
N ALA A 433 26.40 -1.38 27.68
CA ALA A 433 27.86 -1.53 27.68
C ALA A 433 28.46 -1.91 26.32
N ALA A 434 27.66 -2.20 25.29
CA ALA A 434 28.22 -2.55 23.98
C ALA A 434 28.75 -1.30 23.26
N VAL A 435 30.04 -1.28 22.93
CA VAL A 435 30.61 -0.29 22.02
C VAL A 435 29.92 -0.47 20.66
N VAL A 436 29.14 0.53 20.24
CA VAL A 436 28.47 0.52 18.93
C VAL A 436 29.43 1.03 17.87
N ASP A 437 29.66 0.22 16.84
CA ASP A 437 30.36 0.64 15.63
C ASP A 437 29.40 1.43 14.72
N ALA A 438 29.31 2.74 14.99
CA ALA A 438 28.42 3.64 14.24
C ALA A 438 28.79 3.74 12.75
N ASP A 439 30.07 3.59 12.40
CA ASP A 439 30.52 3.60 11.01
C ASP A 439 29.98 2.37 10.26
N ALA A 440 30.10 1.17 10.85
CA ALA A 440 29.58 -0.05 10.25
C ALA A 440 28.05 -0.06 10.12
N VAL A 441 27.33 0.45 11.14
CA VAL A 441 25.86 0.56 11.10
C VAL A 441 25.42 1.51 9.97
N LEU A 442 26.02 2.69 9.88
CA LEU A 442 25.68 3.66 8.83
C LEU A 442 26.05 3.16 7.43
N ALA A 443 27.20 2.53 7.26
CA ALA A 443 27.60 1.93 5.99
C ALA A 443 26.58 0.88 5.52
N THR A 444 26.21 -0.05 6.41
CA THR A 444 25.20 -1.08 6.11
C THR A 444 23.84 -0.46 5.78
N ALA A 445 23.36 0.48 6.59
CA ALA A 445 22.06 1.13 6.37
C ALA A 445 22.01 1.94 5.06
N ALA A 446 23.15 2.52 4.64
CA ALA A 446 23.30 3.20 3.36
C ALA A 446 23.58 2.24 2.19
N GLY A 447 23.75 0.93 2.45
CA GLY A 447 23.92 -0.11 1.45
C GLY A 447 25.33 -0.28 0.89
N TRP A 448 26.36 0.06 1.67
CA TRP A 448 27.78 -0.07 1.34
C TRP A 448 28.40 -1.39 1.79
#